data_AF-A0A2V1B3M0-F1
#
_entry.id   AF-A0A2V1B3M0-F1
#
_cell.length_a   1.000
_cell.length_b   1.000
_cell.length_c   1.000
_cell.angle_alpha   90.00
_cell.angle_beta   90.00
_cell.angle_gamma   90.00
#
_symmetry.space_group_name_H-M   'P 1'
#
loop_
_entity.id
_entity.type
_entity.pdbx_description
1 polymer ?
#
loop_
_entity_poly.entity_id
_entity_poly.type
_entity_poly.pdbx_seq_one_letter_code
_entity_poly.pdbx_strand_id
1 'polypeptide(L)'
;GILAAINNSNIAPVHSSSRNAELFYFYHQSVVPILASLDGENVPTKFLNECVPWMIQSPLMPDLALLTSVGVKARLQGLQLAKCSDVLAMRSNILSLLNQFLKQDFNHIYAEAIHFVIHLVLLEWYWGEYASMWAHMKGVKEMLRLKGGFESIKHPLLRQLLIFADCQLACNFERDLFLHRPATYEKKALPIPVPYPESFNSPLLDFSTPFVDLCETLDLSLPVAEILDDVRLLTTSITSLLSRGCFSRNDSSKLENTALCIHNRIMNVKSSSSDAGFIYETCRIAALAYSSAIMSHTPFSQGYFGDEERRQDFYSKVWKVSLTRWKKIPGIFLWILLVAGPGSGNNPYDIYLKEKTTITAMSIAVEDFDLAVGCFRAFWMAQRWIARQRADGGMA
;
A
#
# COMPACT_ATOMS: atom_id res chain seq x y z
N GLY A 1 3.92 -17.17 -33.32
CA GLY A 1 4.07 -17.19 -31.85
C GLY A 1 3.70 -15.85 -31.26
N ILE A 2 3.44 -15.76 -29.95
CA ILE A 2 3.01 -14.53 -29.25
C ILE A 2 3.92 -13.32 -29.56
N LEU A 3 5.23 -13.52 -29.73
CA LEU A 3 6.17 -12.47 -30.15
C LEU A 3 5.89 -11.91 -31.55
N ALA A 4 5.45 -12.75 -32.49
CA ALA A 4 5.03 -12.30 -33.82
C ALA A 4 3.65 -11.63 -33.78
N ALA A 5 2.77 -12.00 -32.86
CA ALA A 5 1.49 -11.32 -32.68
C ALA A 5 1.68 -9.92 -32.08
N ILE A 6 2.55 -9.74 -31.07
CA ILE A 6 2.83 -8.42 -30.48
C ILE A 6 3.54 -7.50 -31.49
N ASN A 7 4.51 -8.02 -32.26
CA ASN A 7 5.22 -7.24 -33.28
C ASN A 7 4.38 -6.94 -34.53
N ASN A 8 3.50 -7.84 -34.98
CA ASN A 8 2.72 -7.62 -36.20
C ASN A 8 1.50 -6.71 -36.01
N SER A 9 1.16 -6.36 -34.78
CA SER A 9 -0.11 -5.68 -34.53
C SER A 9 -0.03 -4.16 -34.36
N ASN A 10 1.16 -3.54 -34.30
CA ASN A 10 1.28 -2.12 -33.90
C ASN A 10 0.49 -1.79 -32.61
N ILE A 11 0.27 -2.77 -31.72
CA ILE A 11 -0.66 -2.65 -30.59
C ILE A 11 -0.05 -1.86 -29.42
N ALA A 12 1.27 -1.79 -29.31
CA ALA A 12 1.95 -1.01 -28.28
C ALA A 12 2.75 0.15 -28.91
N PRO A 13 2.56 1.41 -28.48
CA PRO A 13 3.26 2.61 -28.95
C PRO A 13 4.76 2.69 -28.55
N VAL A 14 5.46 1.55 -28.50
CA VAL A 14 6.88 1.48 -28.13
C VAL A 14 7.74 1.45 -29.39
N HIS A 15 8.86 2.18 -29.38
CA HIS A 15 9.86 2.09 -30.45
C HIS A 15 10.33 0.64 -30.66
N SER A 16 10.17 0.13 -31.88
CA SER A 16 10.52 -1.24 -32.24
C SER A 16 12.04 -1.44 -32.20
N SER A 17 12.51 -2.19 -31.19
CA SER A 17 13.88 -2.71 -31.12
C SER A 17 13.86 -4.09 -30.45
N SER A 18 14.86 -4.94 -30.73
CA SER A 18 14.95 -6.28 -30.10
C SER A 18 14.94 -6.18 -28.57
N ARG A 19 15.71 -5.22 -28.03
CA ARG A 19 15.79 -4.94 -26.60
C ARG A 19 14.42 -4.58 -26.01
N ASN A 20 13.67 -3.69 -26.66
CA ASN A 20 12.35 -3.29 -26.17
C ASN A 20 11.34 -4.44 -26.24
N ALA A 21 11.38 -5.26 -27.28
CA ALA A 21 10.54 -6.45 -27.39
C ALA A 21 10.84 -7.46 -26.27
N GLU A 22 12.11 -7.71 -25.96
CA GLU A 22 12.52 -8.59 -24.85
C GLU A 22 12.11 -8.05 -23.48
N LEU A 23 12.25 -6.74 -23.25
CA LEU A 23 11.83 -6.09 -22.01
C LEU A 23 10.32 -6.12 -21.84
N PHE A 24 9.56 -5.86 -22.90
CA PHE A 24 8.11 -5.90 -22.88
C PHE A 24 7.59 -7.33 -22.69
N TYR A 25 8.24 -8.32 -23.31
CA TYR A 25 7.96 -9.72 -23.03
C TYR A 25 8.22 -10.07 -21.56
N PHE A 26 9.35 -9.65 -21.00
CA PHE A 26 9.66 -9.82 -19.58
C PHE A 26 8.63 -9.11 -18.68
N TYR A 27 8.16 -7.93 -19.05
CA TYR A 27 7.11 -7.22 -18.33
C TYR A 27 5.86 -8.11 -18.19
N HIS A 28 5.37 -8.65 -19.30
CA HIS A 28 4.18 -9.50 -19.29
C HIS A 28 4.35 -10.81 -18.54
N GLN A 29 5.50 -11.47 -18.70
CA GLN A 29 5.73 -12.79 -18.10
C GLN A 29 6.10 -12.73 -16.62
N SER A 30 6.81 -11.67 -16.20
CA SER A 30 7.45 -11.65 -14.88
C SER A 30 7.01 -10.49 -14.00
N VAL A 31 6.65 -9.33 -14.57
CA VAL A 31 6.27 -8.14 -13.79
C VAL A 31 4.76 -8.10 -13.56
N VAL A 32 3.95 -8.26 -14.62
CA VAL A 32 2.48 -8.23 -14.52
C VAL A 32 1.93 -9.18 -13.44
N PRO A 33 2.41 -10.44 -13.31
CA PRO A 33 1.87 -11.33 -12.29
C PRO A 33 2.10 -10.84 -10.86
N ILE A 34 3.24 -10.22 -10.60
CA ILE A 34 3.59 -9.73 -9.25
C ILE A 34 2.98 -8.37 -8.93
N LEU A 35 2.35 -7.67 -9.87
CA LEU A 35 1.68 -6.38 -9.60
C LEU A 35 0.37 -6.52 -8.81
N ALA A 36 -0.31 -7.66 -8.94
CA ALA A 36 -1.61 -7.91 -8.31
C ALA A 36 -1.69 -9.27 -7.60
N SER A 37 -0.60 -10.04 -7.55
CA SER A 37 -0.53 -11.29 -6.82
C SER A 37 0.75 -11.36 -5.99
N LEU A 38 0.59 -11.66 -4.70
CA LEU A 38 1.69 -11.66 -3.73
C LEU A 38 2.80 -12.64 -4.07
N ASP A 39 2.43 -13.85 -4.50
CA ASP A 39 3.32 -14.94 -4.91
C ASP A 39 3.53 -15.01 -6.43
N GLY A 40 2.89 -14.12 -7.20
CA GLY A 40 2.94 -14.11 -8.67
C GLY A 40 2.09 -15.19 -9.34
N GLU A 41 1.40 -16.05 -8.58
CA GLU A 41 0.52 -17.08 -9.13
C GLU A 41 -0.93 -16.62 -9.12
N ASN A 42 -1.85 -17.29 -9.85
CA ASN A 42 -3.30 -17.04 -9.80
C ASN A 42 -3.67 -15.54 -9.78
N VAL A 43 -3.15 -14.79 -10.75
CA VAL A 43 -3.38 -13.35 -10.87
C VAL A 43 -4.88 -13.09 -11.04
N PRO A 44 -5.48 -12.14 -10.30
CA PRO A 44 -6.91 -11.85 -10.42
C PRO A 44 -7.33 -11.59 -11.87
N THR A 45 -8.35 -12.30 -12.35
CA THR A 45 -8.81 -12.20 -13.75
C THR A 45 -9.24 -10.77 -14.10
N LYS A 46 -9.84 -10.06 -13.16
CA LYS A 46 -10.23 -8.65 -13.33
C LYS A 46 -9.03 -7.73 -13.58
N PHE A 47 -7.90 -7.98 -12.92
CA PHE A 47 -6.66 -7.24 -13.19
C PHE A 47 -6.15 -7.49 -14.62
N LEU A 48 -6.16 -8.75 -15.06
CA LEU A 48 -5.73 -9.12 -16.41
C LEU A 48 -6.66 -8.59 -17.51
N ASN A 49 -7.96 -8.46 -17.24
CA ASN A 49 -8.96 -8.06 -18.23
C ASN A 49 -9.23 -6.55 -18.26
N GLU A 50 -9.04 -5.84 -17.16
CA GLU A 50 -9.34 -4.41 -17.07
C GLU A 50 -8.07 -3.57 -16.95
N CYS A 51 -7.22 -3.84 -15.96
CA CYS A 51 -6.06 -3.01 -15.66
C CYS A 51 -4.93 -3.17 -16.69
N VAL A 52 -4.59 -4.41 -17.06
CA VAL A 52 -3.50 -4.69 -17.99
C VAL A 52 -3.77 -4.10 -19.39
N PRO A 53 -4.95 -4.29 -20.01
CA PRO A 53 -5.26 -3.67 -21.30
C PRO A 53 -5.24 -2.14 -21.22
N TRP A 54 -5.78 -1.55 -20.15
CA TRP A 54 -5.74 -0.10 -19.94
C TRP A 54 -4.31 0.45 -19.87
N MET A 55 -3.38 -0.29 -19.24
CA MET A 55 -1.97 0.07 -19.23
C MET A 55 -1.32 -0.07 -20.61
N ILE A 56 -1.53 -1.17 -21.33
CA ILE A 56 -0.86 -1.41 -22.63
C ILE A 56 -1.34 -0.45 -23.71
N GLN A 57 -2.64 -0.11 -23.71
CA GLN A 57 -3.26 0.75 -24.72
C GLN A 57 -2.91 2.23 -24.56
N SER A 58 -2.32 2.62 -23.43
CA SER A 58 -1.93 4.01 -23.21
C SER A 58 -0.74 4.42 -24.10
N PRO A 59 -0.70 5.67 -24.58
CA PRO A 59 0.41 6.20 -25.38
C PRO A 59 1.75 6.32 -24.63
N LEU A 60 1.74 6.22 -23.29
CA LEU A 60 2.94 6.45 -22.45
C LEU A 60 3.29 5.27 -21.55
N MET A 61 2.30 4.51 -21.08
CA MET A 61 2.53 3.45 -20.09
C MET A 61 3.40 2.29 -20.57
N PRO A 62 3.42 1.90 -21.86
CA PRO A 62 4.35 0.89 -22.34
C PRO A 62 5.83 1.27 -22.12
N ASP A 63 6.22 2.53 -22.27
CA ASP A 63 7.58 2.97 -21.94
C ASP A 63 7.87 2.88 -20.43
N LEU A 64 6.86 3.11 -19.60
CA LEU A 64 6.96 2.91 -18.16
C LEU A 64 7.08 1.42 -17.78
N ALA A 65 6.42 0.54 -18.53
CA ALA A 65 6.56 -0.90 -18.41
C ALA A 65 7.99 -1.36 -18.74
N LEU A 66 8.64 -0.74 -19.73
CA LEU A 66 10.07 -0.95 -19.99
C LEU A 66 10.93 -0.50 -18.81
N LEU A 67 10.70 0.70 -18.26
CA LEU A 67 11.46 1.20 -17.10
C LEU A 67 11.32 0.26 -15.91
N THR A 68 10.11 -0.19 -15.65
CA THR A 68 9.82 -1.15 -14.57
C THR A 68 10.57 -2.46 -14.81
N SER A 69 10.59 -2.96 -16.04
CA SER A 69 11.29 -4.20 -16.41
C SER A 69 12.80 -4.11 -16.24
N VAL A 70 13.42 -3.01 -16.69
CA VAL A 70 14.85 -2.76 -16.47
C VAL A 70 15.15 -2.68 -14.98
N GLY A 71 14.29 -1.99 -14.22
CA GLY A 71 14.40 -1.89 -12.76
C GLY A 71 14.36 -3.24 -12.06
N VAL A 72 13.35 -4.06 -12.35
CA VAL A 72 13.20 -5.40 -11.76
C VAL A 72 14.38 -6.29 -12.14
N LYS A 73 14.82 -6.30 -13.40
CA LYS A 73 16.01 -7.07 -13.82
C LYS A 73 17.28 -6.63 -13.07
N ALA A 74 17.52 -5.32 -12.96
CA ALA A 74 18.67 -4.80 -12.23
C ALA A 74 18.64 -5.19 -10.74
N ARG A 75 17.46 -5.18 -10.10
CA ARG A 75 17.28 -5.67 -8.72
C ARG A 75 17.56 -7.16 -8.57
N LEU A 76 17.07 -7.99 -9.48
CA LEU A 76 17.34 -9.44 -9.47
C LEU A 76 18.84 -9.75 -9.60
N GLN A 77 19.60 -8.84 -10.21
CA GLN A 77 21.05 -8.89 -10.32
C GLN A 77 21.78 -8.27 -9.11
N GLY A 78 21.07 -7.79 -8.09
CA GLY A 78 21.65 -7.15 -6.91
C GLY A 78 22.21 -5.74 -7.16
N LEU A 79 21.83 -5.09 -8.26
CA LEU A 79 22.36 -3.77 -8.62
C LEU A 79 21.66 -2.65 -7.86
N GLN A 80 22.44 -1.61 -7.51
CA GLN A 80 21.90 -0.36 -6.98
C GLN A 80 21.27 0.46 -8.10
N LEU A 81 19.95 0.59 -8.06
CA LEU A 81 19.17 1.17 -9.16
C LEU A 81 19.48 2.64 -9.42
N ALA A 82 19.75 3.40 -8.36
CA ALA A 82 20.18 4.80 -8.45
C ALA A 82 21.50 5.00 -9.21
N LYS A 83 22.30 3.93 -9.39
CA LYS A 83 23.59 3.95 -10.11
C LYS A 83 23.56 3.17 -11.42
N CYS A 84 22.44 2.50 -11.73
CA CYS A 84 22.32 1.69 -12.93
C CYS A 84 22.12 2.61 -14.14
N SER A 85 23.15 2.71 -14.99
CA SER A 85 23.13 3.58 -16.19
C SER A 85 21.92 3.31 -17.08
N ASP A 86 21.53 2.05 -17.26
CA ASP A 86 20.37 1.65 -18.04
C ASP A 86 19.05 2.18 -17.45
N VAL A 87 18.87 2.07 -16.13
CA VAL A 87 17.70 2.62 -15.43
C VAL A 87 17.66 4.15 -15.60
N LEU A 88 18.79 4.82 -15.37
CA LEU A 88 18.88 6.28 -15.45
C LEU A 88 18.63 6.80 -16.87
N ALA A 89 19.18 6.14 -17.88
CA ALA A 89 18.96 6.47 -19.28
C ALA A 89 17.49 6.30 -19.67
N MET A 90 16.88 5.17 -19.27
CA MET A 90 15.47 4.93 -19.53
C MET A 90 14.57 5.94 -18.81
N ARG A 91 14.88 6.27 -17.55
CA ARG A 91 14.18 7.32 -16.78
C ARG A 91 14.26 8.68 -17.48
N SER A 92 15.43 9.08 -17.97
CA SER A 92 15.60 10.34 -18.71
C SER A 92 14.75 10.36 -19.99
N ASN A 93 14.77 9.27 -20.76
CA ASN A 93 14.00 9.15 -21.99
C ASN A 93 12.50 9.28 -21.74
N ILE A 94 11.96 8.59 -20.73
CA ILE A 94 10.52 8.67 -20.45
C ILE A 94 10.06 10.05 -19.95
N LEU A 95 10.93 10.79 -19.24
CA LEU A 95 10.63 12.17 -18.84
C LEU A 95 10.63 13.11 -20.04
N SER A 96 11.52 12.89 -21.02
CA SER A 96 11.51 13.61 -22.29
C SER A 96 10.22 13.35 -23.07
N LEU A 97 9.80 12.08 -23.16
CA LEU A 97 8.54 11.68 -23.80
C LEU A 97 7.33 12.34 -23.13
N LEU A 98 7.26 12.32 -21.80
CA LEU A 98 6.21 13.01 -21.04
C LEU A 98 6.19 14.52 -21.34
N ASN A 99 7.35 15.18 -21.32
CA ASN A 99 7.45 16.61 -21.60
C ASN A 99 6.99 16.95 -23.03
N GLN A 100 7.26 16.08 -24.00
CA GLN A 100 6.73 16.24 -25.36
C GLN A 100 5.21 16.01 -25.40
N PHE A 101 4.72 14.99 -24.70
CA PHE A 101 3.30 14.66 -24.64
C PHE A 101 2.48 15.82 -24.05
N LEU A 102 2.98 16.46 -22.98
CA LEU A 102 2.36 17.59 -22.31
C LEU A 102 2.27 18.89 -23.15
N LYS A 103 2.88 18.93 -24.35
CA LYS A 103 2.71 20.06 -25.28
C LYS A 103 1.37 20.04 -26.03
N GLN A 104 0.64 18.93 -25.97
CA GLN A 104 -0.69 18.80 -26.57
C GLN A 104 -1.74 19.52 -25.71
N ASP A 105 -2.97 19.64 -26.23
CA ASP A 105 -4.07 20.20 -25.45
C ASP A 105 -4.38 19.31 -24.24
N PHE A 106 -4.08 19.84 -23.05
CA PHE A 106 -4.23 19.14 -21.78
C PHE A 106 -5.64 18.60 -21.54
N ASN A 107 -6.69 19.28 -22.04
CA ASN A 107 -8.07 18.80 -21.87
C ASN A 107 -8.33 17.45 -22.54
N HIS A 108 -7.56 17.14 -23.59
CA HIS A 108 -7.67 15.88 -24.34
C HIS A 108 -6.78 14.78 -23.78
N ILE A 109 -5.68 15.13 -23.10
CA ILE A 109 -4.64 14.18 -22.68
C ILE A 109 -4.49 14.02 -21.15
N TYR A 110 -5.30 14.72 -20.36
CA TYR A 110 -5.13 14.79 -18.90
C TYR A 110 -5.16 13.41 -18.24
N ALA A 111 -5.99 12.49 -18.73
CA ALA A 111 -6.18 11.19 -18.10
C ALA A 111 -4.90 10.36 -18.22
N GLU A 112 -4.33 10.32 -19.42
CA GLU A 112 -3.08 9.62 -19.75
C GLU A 112 -1.90 10.28 -19.05
N ALA A 113 -1.83 11.62 -19.05
CA ALA A 113 -0.77 12.35 -18.39
C ALA A 113 -0.78 12.12 -16.87
N ILE A 114 -1.94 12.24 -16.22
CA ILE A 114 -2.07 11.99 -14.78
C ILE A 114 -1.79 10.52 -14.46
N HIS A 115 -2.32 9.58 -15.26
CA HIS A 115 -2.08 8.15 -15.11
C HIS A 115 -0.59 7.81 -15.16
N PHE A 116 0.15 8.44 -16.08
CA PHE A 116 1.58 8.24 -16.19
C PHE A 116 2.36 8.84 -15.01
N VAL A 117 2.06 10.08 -14.63
CA VAL A 117 2.78 10.74 -13.52
C VAL A 117 2.49 10.07 -12.18
N ILE A 118 1.27 9.58 -11.91
CA ILE A 118 0.99 8.87 -10.66
C ILE A 118 1.74 7.53 -10.58
N HIS A 119 1.99 6.84 -11.71
CA HIS A 119 2.85 5.66 -11.68
C HIS A 119 4.33 6.02 -11.48
N LEU A 120 4.81 7.16 -11.98
CA LEU A 120 6.13 7.67 -11.61
C LEU A 120 6.26 7.89 -10.11
N VAL A 121 5.22 8.45 -9.47
CA VAL A 121 5.18 8.59 -8.00
C VAL A 121 5.39 7.23 -7.32
N LEU A 122 4.67 6.18 -7.75
CA LEU A 122 4.80 4.84 -7.17
C LEU A 122 6.20 4.24 -7.40
N LEU A 123 6.77 4.36 -8.59
CA LEU A 123 8.12 3.88 -8.88
C LEU A 123 9.18 4.60 -8.03
N GLU A 124 9.08 5.92 -7.90
CA GLU A 124 9.99 6.71 -7.07
C GLU A 124 9.83 6.37 -5.58
N TRP A 125 8.61 6.06 -5.13
CA TRP A 125 8.38 5.62 -3.75
C TRP A 125 9.03 4.26 -3.44
N TYR A 126 8.91 3.30 -4.37
CA TYR A 126 9.47 1.97 -4.18
C TYR A 126 11.00 1.97 -4.13
N TRP A 127 11.65 2.63 -5.09
CA TRP A 127 13.11 2.48 -5.28
C TRP A 127 13.81 3.73 -5.81
N GLY A 128 13.15 4.88 -5.77
CA GLY A 128 13.70 6.16 -6.18
C GLY A 128 13.96 7.12 -5.03
N GLU A 129 13.91 8.41 -5.35
CA GLU A 129 14.17 9.47 -4.38
C GLU A 129 12.87 10.13 -3.91
N TYR A 130 12.72 10.32 -2.60
CA TYR A 130 11.53 10.96 -2.04
C TYR A 130 11.33 12.39 -2.53
N ALA A 131 12.41 13.12 -2.83
CA ALA A 131 12.31 14.46 -3.42
C ALA A 131 11.66 14.40 -4.81
N SER A 132 12.08 13.43 -5.65
CA SER A 132 11.50 13.18 -6.97
C SER A 132 10.04 12.75 -6.87
N MET A 133 9.75 11.79 -5.99
CA MET A 133 8.38 11.33 -5.69
C MET A 133 7.45 12.50 -5.33
N TRP A 134 7.86 13.37 -4.40
CA TRP A 134 7.05 14.53 -4.01
C TRP A 134 6.95 15.60 -5.10
N ALA A 135 7.95 15.74 -5.97
CA ALA A 135 7.86 16.63 -7.14
C ALA A 135 6.80 16.13 -8.13
N HIS A 136 6.79 14.83 -8.44
CA HIS A 136 5.76 14.21 -9.27
C HIS A 136 4.37 14.32 -8.63
N MET A 137 4.26 14.10 -7.33
CA MET A 137 2.98 14.21 -6.60
C MET A 137 2.42 15.64 -6.62
N LYS A 138 3.29 16.66 -6.53
CA LYS A 138 2.91 18.07 -6.76
C LYS A 138 2.42 18.28 -8.19
N GLY A 139 3.09 17.68 -9.18
CA GLY A 139 2.65 17.69 -10.58
C GLY A 139 1.24 17.12 -10.77
N VAL A 140 0.95 15.95 -10.17
CA VAL A 140 -0.40 15.35 -10.18
C VAL A 140 -1.43 16.30 -9.59
N LYS A 141 -1.13 16.91 -8.43
CA LYS A 141 -2.03 17.86 -7.77
C LYS A 141 -2.34 19.08 -8.65
N GLU A 142 -1.34 19.61 -9.35
CA GLU A 142 -1.52 20.73 -10.26
C GLU A 142 -2.32 20.34 -11.51
N MET A 143 -2.07 19.15 -12.07
CA MET A 143 -2.86 18.60 -13.18
C MET A 143 -4.33 18.42 -12.80
N LEU A 144 -4.61 17.93 -11.59
CA LEU A 144 -5.98 17.84 -11.06
C LEU A 144 -6.61 19.24 -10.94
N ARG A 145 -5.86 20.23 -10.43
CA ARG A 145 -6.34 21.62 -10.32
C ARG A 145 -6.71 22.18 -11.69
N LEU A 146 -5.86 22.01 -12.69
CA LEU A 146 -6.09 22.46 -14.07
C LEU A 146 -7.31 21.78 -14.70
N LYS A 147 -7.57 20.51 -14.40
CA LYS A 147 -8.71 19.77 -14.94
C LYS A 147 -10.07 20.13 -14.28
N GLY A 148 -10.04 20.87 -13.17
CA GLY A 148 -11.22 21.28 -12.41
C GLY A 148 -11.41 20.57 -11.05
N GLY A 149 -10.35 19.96 -10.52
CA GLY A 149 -10.36 19.23 -9.25
C GLY A 149 -10.60 17.73 -9.39
N PHE A 150 -10.52 16.99 -8.29
CA PHE A 150 -10.63 15.53 -8.30
C PHE A 150 -11.94 14.99 -8.89
N GLU A 151 -13.08 15.64 -8.60
CA GLU A 151 -14.39 15.23 -9.12
C GLU A 151 -14.53 15.37 -10.64
N SER A 152 -13.64 16.11 -11.29
CA SER A 152 -13.63 16.27 -12.75
C SER A 152 -13.02 15.07 -13.49
N ILE A 153 -12.38 14.14 -12.78
CA ILE A 153 -11.80 12.92 -13.32
C ILE A 153 -12.91 11.89 -13.52
N LYS A 154 -13.26 11.60 -14.78
CA LYS A 154 -14.37 10.68 -15.11
C LYS A 154 -13.93 9.22 -15.22
N HIS A 155 -12.64 8.96 -15.45
CA HIS A 155 -12.14 7.60 -15.65
C HIS A 155 -12.08 6.83 -14.31
N PRO A 156 -12.86 5.75 -14.12
CA PRO A 156 -12.97 5.07 -12.83
C PRO A 156 -11.64 4.53 -12.29
N LEU A 157 -10.88 3.79 -13.10
CA LEU A 157 -9.59 3.22 -12.68
C LEU A 157 -8.56 4.30 -12.30
N LEU A 158 -8.57 5.44 -12.99
CA LEU A 158 -7.68 6.55 -12.66
C LEU A 158 -8.05 7.18 -11.32
N ARG A 159 -9.35 7.39 -11.05
CA ARG A 159 -9.82 7.86 -9.74
C ARG A 159 -9.37 6.90 -8.63
N GLN A 160 -9.57 5.60 -8.86
CA GLN A 160 -9.20 4.56 -7.91
C GLN A 160 -7.70 4.58 -7.62
N LEU A 161 -6.87 4.61 -8.66
CA LEU A 161 -5.41 4.68 -8.53
C LEU A 161 -4.94 5.92 -7.77
N LEU A 162 -5.53 7.09 -8.03
CA LEU A 162 -5.21 8.33 -7.33
C LEU A 162 -5.56 8.27 -5.84
N ILE A 163 -6.73 7.73 -5.49
CA ILE A 163 -7.14 7.54 -4.09
C ILE A 163 -6.20 6.55 -3.40
N PHE A 164 -5.93 5.43 -4.05
CA PHE A 164 -5.06 4.38 -3.53
C PHE A 164 -3.66 4.92 -3.23
N ALA A 165 -3.02 5.57 -4.20
CA ALA A 165 -1.68 6.13 -4.03
C ALA A 165 -1.63 7.22 -2.94
N ASP A 166 -2.63 8.12 -2.89
CA ASP A 166 -2.69 9.18 -1.88
C ASP A 166 -2.83 8.61 -0.47
N CYS A 167 -3.73 7.62 -0.27
CA CYS A 167 -3.92 6.96 1.03
C CYS A 167 -2.66 6.18 1.45
N GLN A 168 -2.06 5.46 0.52
CA GLN A 168 -0.86 4.67 0.78
C GLN A 168 0.33 5.55 1.21
N LEU A 169 0.58 6.66 0.50
CA LEU A 169 1.62 7.61 0.87
C LEU A 169 1.29 8.32 2.18
N ALA A 170 0.03 8.69 2.42
CA ALA A 170 -0.39 9.29 3.68
C ALA A 170 -0.08 8.37 4.88
N CYS A 171 -0.37 7.06 4.74
CA CYS A 171 -0.04 6.07 5.77
C CYS A 171 1.47 5.93 5.97
N ASN A 172 2.24 5.76 4.89
CA ASN A 172 3.68 5.50 4.97
C ASN A 172 4.48 6.70 5.51
N PHE A 173 4.05 7.92 5.21
CA PHE A 173 4.69 9.16 5.67
C PHE A 173 3.99 9.78 6.88
N GLU A 174 3.02 9.08 7.47
CA GLU A 174 2.26 9.51 8.65
C GLU A 174 1.74 10.94 8.54
N ARG A 175 1.15 11.29 7.39
CA ARG A 175 0.73 12.66 7.06
C ARG A 175 -0.71 12.74 6.57
N ASP A 176 -1.21 13.95 6.40
CA ASP A 176 -2.52 14.16 5.79
C ASP A 176 -2.49 13.80 4.31
N LEU A 177 -3.67 13.41 3.81
CA LEU A 177 -3.93 13.19 2.38
C LEU A 177 -3.50 14.43 1.58
N PHE A 178 -2.81 14.20 0.46
CA PHE A 178 -2.20 15.27 -0.32
C PHE A 178 -3.07 15.72 -1.49
N LEU A 179 -3.79 14.79 -2.11
CA LEU A 179 -4.72 15.05 -3.23
C LEU A 179 -6.15 15.33 -2.74
N HIS A 180 -6.53 14.76 -1.60
CA HIS A 180 -7.89 14.85 -1.06
C HIS A 180 -7.96 15.70 0.20
N ARG A 181 -9.17 16.19 0.53
CA ARG A 181 -9.42 16.90 1.79
C ARG A 181 -9.60 15.89 2.93
N PRO A 182 -8.78 15.96 4.01
CA PRO A 182 -8.87 15.03 5.15
C PRO A 182 -10.27 14.92 5.76
N ALA A 183 -10.96 16.04 5.95
CA ALA A 183 -12.29 16.09 6.55
C ALA A 183 -13.35 15.26 5.80
N THR A 184 -13.22 15.11 4.48
CA THR A 184 -14.12 14.28 3.66
C THR A 184 -13.93 12.79 4.00
N TYR A 185 -12.70 12.39 4.31
CA TYR A 185 -12.33 11.00 4.57
C TYR A 185 -12.52 10.57 6.03
N GLU A 186 -12.52 11.49 7.00
CA GLU A 186 -12.80 11.13 8.40
C GLU A 186 -14.30 10.92 8.67
N LYS A 187 -15.16 11.68 7.98
CA LYS A 187 -16.62 11.66 8.20
C LYS A 187 -17.35 10.60 7.38
N LYS A 188 -16.76 10.15 6.27
CA LYS A 188 -17.37 9.10 5.43
C LYS A 188 -17.28 7.76 6.18
N ALA A 189 -18.36 6.98 6.19
CA ALA A 189 -18.30 5.63 6.75
C ALA A 189 -17.18 4.80 6.09
N LEU A 190 -16.56 3.93 6.88
CA LEU A 190 -15.63 2.95 6.35
C LEU A 190 -16.45 1.86 5.64
N PRO A 191 -16.18 1.58 4.35
CA PRO A 191 -16.95 0.59 3.62
C PRO A 191 -16.59 -0.82 4.10
N ILE A 192 -17.62 -1.62 4.37
CA ILE A 192 -17.49 -3.07 4.52
C ILE A 192 -18.54 -3.68 3.58
N PRO A 193 -18.12 -4.17 2.41
CA PRO A 193 -19.02 -4.65 1.36
C PRO A 193 -19.63 -5.98 1.79
N VAL A 194 -20.96 -6.12 1.78
CA VAL A 194 -21.63 -7.40 2.10
C VAL A 194 -22.22 -7.99 0.82
N PRO A 195 -21.83 -9.22 0.41
CA PRO A 195 -20.90 -10.15 1.07
C PRO A 195 -19.41 -9.83 0.78
N TYR A 196 -18.52 -10.24 1.68
CA TYR A 196 -17.06 -10.19 1.52
C TYR A 196 -16.43 -11.58 1.71
N PRO A 197 -15.31 -11.91 1.03
CA PRO A 197 -14.56 -13.13 1.32
C PRO A 197 -13.96 -13.08 2.74
N GLU A 198 -14.09 -14.17 3.51
CA GLU A 198 -13.54 -14.26 4.87
C GLU A 198 -12.02 -14.03 4.90
N SER A 199 -11.30 -14.40 3.83
CA SER A 199 -9.86 -14.14 3.67
C SER A 199 -9.47 -12.66 3.72
N PHE A 200 -10.41 -11.76 3.40
CA PHE A 200 -10.15 -10.31 3.40
C PHE A 200 -10.43 -9.67 4.75
N ASN A 201 -10.81 -10.47 5.75
CA ASN A 201 -11.01 -9.95 7.09
C ASN A 201 -9.72 -9.31 7.63
N SER A 202 -9.88 -8.13 8.24
CA SER A 202 -8.79 -7.26 8.66
C SER A 202 -9.12 -6.67 10.03
N PRO A 203 -8.15 -6.58 10.96
CA PRO A 203 -8.38 -5.92 12.24
C PRO A 203 -8.55 -4.41 12.10
N LEU A 204 -8.41 -3.84 10.90
CA LEU A 204 -8.62 -2.41 10.67
C LEU A 204 -10.10 -2.04 10.45
N LEU A 205 -10.97 -3.01 10.22
CA LEU A 205 -12.37 -2.77 9.88
C LEU A 205 -13.32 -3.54 10.80
N ASP A 206 -14.52 -2.99 10.98
CA ASP A 206 -15.56 -3.51 11.88
C ASP A 206 -16.36 -4.67 11.26
N PHE A 207 -15.68 -5.75 10.93
CA PHE A 207 -16.34 -6.94 10.41
C PHE A 207 -17.20 -7.61 11.49
N SER A 208 -18.41 -8.03 11.11
CA SER A 208 -19.35 -8.64 12.05
C SER A 208 -18.89 -9.97 12.65
N THR A 209 -17.98 -10.67 11.97
CA THR A 209 -17.44 -11.97 12.40
C THR A 209 -16.12 -11.76 13.18
N PRO A 210 -16.06 -12.15 14.47
CA PRO A 210 -14.82 -12.24 15.23
C PRO A 210 -13.76 -13.11 14.54
N PHE A 211 -12.47 -12.81 14.72
CA PHE A 211 -11.41 -13.67 14.19
C PHE A 211 -11.39 -15.03 14.87
N VAL A 212 -11.81 -15.13 16.13
CA VAL A 212 -11.89 -16.42 16.86
C VAL A 212 -12.83 -17.43 16.19
N ASP A 213 -13.88 -16.94 15.54
CA ASP A 213 -14.82 -17.77 14.77
C ASP A 213 -14.27 -18.14 13.38
N LEU A 214 -13.18 -17.50 12.95
CA LEU A 214 -12.53 -17.69 11.65
C LEU A 214 -11.23 -18.49 11.75
N CYS A 215 -10.88 -19.01 12.93
CA CYS A 215 -9.64 -19.76 13.15
C CYS A 215 -9.46 -20.92 12.17
N GLU A 216 -10.49 -21.74 11.97
CA GLU A 216 -10.42 -22.87 11.04
C GLU A 216 -10.33 -22.42 9.58
N THR A 217 -11.18 -21.48 9.14
CA THR A 217 -11.20 -21.02 7.75
C THR A 217 -9.89 -20.34 7.36
N LEU A 218 -9.34 -19.51 8.26
CA LEU A 218 -8.15 -18.72 7.99
C LEU A 218 -6.86 -19.42 8.41
N ASP A 219 -6.94 -20.64 8.96
CA ASP A 219 -5.81 -21.42 9.47
C ASP A 219 -4.99 -20.61 10.50
N LEU A 220 -5.68 -20.02 11.47
CA LEU A 220 -5.09 -19.19 12.53
C LEU A 220 -5.15 -19.93 13.87
N SER A 221 -4.10 -19.78 14.67
CA SER A 221 -4.16 -20.20 16.06
C SER A 221 -5.06 -19.27 16.88
N LEU A 222 -5.69 -19.81 17.93
CA LEU A 222 -6.55 -19.02 18.82
C LEU A 222 -5.86 -17.75 19.37
N PRO A 223 -4.60 -17.79 19.84
CA PRO A 223 -3.92 -16.58 20.31
C PRO A 223 -3.76 -15.50 19.23
N VAL A 224 -3.62 -15.88 17.96
CA VAL A 224 -3.56 -14.90 16.85
C VAL A 224 -4.92 -14.24 16.66
N ALA A 225 -5.99 -15.04 16.65
CA ALA A 225 -7.33 -14.53 16.50
C ALA A 225 -7.71 -13.55 17.63
N GLU A 226 -7.39 -13.89 18.88
CA GLU A 226 -7.61 -12.99 20.04
C GLU A 226 -6.85 -11.66 19.88
N ILE A 227 -5.57 -11.69 19.47
CA ILE A 227 -4.79 -10.48 19.19
C ILE A 227 -5.45 -9.63 18.10
N LEU A 228 -5.96 -10.25 17.05
CA LEU A 228 -6.59 -9.53 15.94
C LEU A 228 -7.92 -8.91 16.35
N ASP A 229 -8.73 -9.59 17.16
CA ASP A 229 -9.97 -9.05 17.72
C ASP A 229 -9.69 -7.88 18.68
N ASP A 230 -8.61 -7.94 19.47
CA ASP A 230 -8.16 -6.83 20.30
C ASP A 230 -7.76 -5.59 19.49
N VAL A 231 -6.98 -5.80 18.43
CA VAL A 231 -6.58 -4.70 17.52
C VAL A 231 -7.83 -4.12 16.84
N ARG A 232 -8.78 -4.97 16.44
CA ARG A 232 -10.07 -4.52 15.89
C ARG A 232 -10.83 -3.66 16.87
N LEU A 233 -10.91 -4.05 18.14
CA LEU A 233 -11.54 -3.23 19.18
C LEU A 233 -10.86 -1.84 19.29
N LEU A 234 -9.53 -1.78 19.27
CA LEU A 234 -8.79 -0.51 19.31
C LEU A 234 -9.05 0.35 18.07
N THR A 235 -8.97 -0.23 16.87
CA THR A 235 -9.16 0.53 15.63
C THR A 235 -10.60 1.02 15.47
N THR A 236 -11.60 0.19 15.77
CA THR A 236 -13.01 0.57 15.69
C THR A 236 -13.37 1.64 16.72
N SER A 237 -12.79 1.56 17.93
CA SER A 237 -12.93 2.61 18.94
C SER A 237 -12.38 3.96 18.45
N ILE A 238 -11.17 3.98 17.87
CA ILE A 238 -10.58 5.21 17.33
C ILE A 238 -11.40 5.78 16.17
N THR A 239 -11.75 4.93 15.21
CA THR A 239 -12.46 5.37 14.01
C THR A 239 -13.85 5.91 14.36
N SER A 240 -14.56 5.26 15.29
CA SER A 240 -15.84 5.76 15.83
C SER A 240 -15.70 7.13 16.51
N LEU A 241 -14.67 7.31 17.35
CA LEU A 241 -14.40 8.60 18.00
C LEU A 241 -14.14 9.72 16.99
N LEU A 242 -13.32 9.45 15.97
CA LEU A 242 -13.00 10.44 14.94
C LEU A 242 -14.19 10.76 14.04
N SER A 243 -14.99 9.76 13.66
CA SER A 243 -16.19 9.98 12.83
C SER A 243 -17.27 10.79 13.56
N ARG A 244 -17.32 10.75 14.90
CA ARG A 244 -18.17 11.65 15.72
C ARG A 244 -17.72 13.11 15.66
N GLY A 245 -16.47 13.39 15.32
CA GLY A 245 -15.91 14.73 15.17
C GLY A 245 -15.59 15.48 16.48
N CYS A 246 -16.11 15.01 17.62
CA CYS A 246 -15.75 15.49 18.95
C CYS A 246 -15.69 14.34 19.96
N PHE A 247 -14.66 14.34 20.80
CA PHE A 247 -14.47 13.37 21.88
C PHE A 247 -13.82 14.05 23.08
N SER A 248 -14.15 13.58 24.27
CA SER A 248 -13.66 14.14 25.53
C SER A 248 -12.32 13.55 25.93
N ARG A 249 -11.60 14.19 26.85
CA ARG A 249 -10.39 13.63 27.46
C ARG A 249 -10.65 12.25 28.10
N ASN A 250 -11.85 12.04 28.65
CA ASN A 250 -12.25 10.76 29.24
C ASN A 250 -12.36 9.65 28.17
N ASP A 251 -12.80 9.98 26.96
CA ASP A 251 -12.86 9.02 25.85
C ASP A 251 -11.45 8.59 25.43
N SER A 252 -10.50 9.54 25.33
CA SER A 252 -9.08 9.23 25.07
C SER A 252 -8.47 8.37 26.17
N SER A 253 -8.67 8.72 27.45
CA SER A 253 -8.10 7.96 28.57
C SER A 253 -8.66 6.53 28.65
N LYS A 254 -9.93 6.30 28.31
CA LYS A 254 -10.49 4.93 28.24
C LYS A 254 -9.81 4.10 27.15
N LEU A 255 -9.59 4.70 25.98
CA LEU A 255 -8.92 4.05 24.87
C LEU A 255 -7.45 3.73 25.21
N GLU A 256 -6.73 4.68 25.80
CA GLU A 256 -5.34 4.50 26.26
C GLU A 256 -5.23 3.38 27.30
N ASN A 257 -6.15 3.33 28.27
CA ASN A 257 -6.20 2.26 29.27
C ASN A 257 -6.50 0.90 28.63
N THR A 258 -7.42 0.87 27.65
CA THR A 258 -7.73 -0.37 26.90
C THR A 258 -6.50 -0.86 26.13
N ALA A 259 -5.79 0.06 25.46
CA ALA A 259 -4.55 -0.26 24.77
C ALA A 259 -3.46 -0.76 25.73
N LEU A 260 -3.32 -0.17 26.92
CA LEU A 260 -2.40 -0.63 27.97
C LEU A 260 -2.73 -2.05 28.47
N CYS A 261 -4.01 -2.33 28.73
CA CYS A 261 -4.45 -3.67 29.14
C CYS A 261 -4.13 -4.73 28.07
N ILE A 262 -4.45 -4.44 26.81
CA ILE A 262 -4.14 -5.31 25.67
C ILE A 262 -2.63 -5.49 25.53
N HIS A 263 -1.86 -4.40 25.56
CA HIS A 263 -0.39 -4.43 25.45
C HIS A 263 0.24 -5.33 26.51
N ASN A 264 -0.14 -5.14 27.78
CA ASN A 264 0.38 -5.94 28.89
C ASN A 264 0.00 -7.42 28.75
N ARG A 265 -1.21 -7.74 28.30
CA ARG A 265 -1.61 -9.13 28.04
C ARG A 265 -0.73 -9.75 26.96
N ILE A 266 -0.55 -9.07 25.81
CA ILE A 266 0.24 -9.58 24.67
C ILE A 266 1.73 -9.73 25.04
N MET A 267 2.28 -8.82 25.85
CA MET A 267 3.66 -8.91 26.34
C MET A 267 3.91 -10.13 27.23
N ASN A 268 2.92 -10.55 28.01
CA ASN A 268 3.07 -11.61 29.02
C ASN A 268 2.89 -13.04 28.44
N VAL A 269 2.49 -13.19 27.18
CA VAL A 269 2.36 -14.49 26.51
C VAL A 269 3.74 -14.93 25.97
N LYS A 270 4.20 -16.12 26.38
CA LYS A 270 5.48 -16.68 25.93
C LYS A 270 5.48 -16.95 24.43
N SER A 271 6.60 -16.64 23.77
CA SER A 271 6.82 -16.97 22.36
C SER A 271 6.86 -18.49 22.14
N SER A 272 6.30 -18.97 21.03
CA SER A 272 6.36 -20.38 20.63
C SER A 272 7.18 -20.54 19.36
N SER A 273 8.06 -21.55 19.31
CA SER A 273 9.07 -21.73 18.25
C SER A 273 8.63 -22.64 17.09
N SER A 274 7.33 -22.83 16.85
CA SER A 274 6.81 -23.60 15.71
C SER A 274 6.59 -22.73 14.46
N ASP A 275 6.34 -23.32 13.29
CA ASP A 275 6.05 -22.57 12.05
C ASP A 275 4.72 -21.79 12.12
N ALA A 276 3.72 -22.31 12.84
CA ALA A 276 2.53 -21.53 13.25
C ALA A 276 2.90 -20.34 14.17
N GLY A 277 4.09 -20.40 14.76
CA GLY A 277 4.71 -19.36 15.56
C GLY A 277 5.15 -18.14 14.76
N PHE A 278 5.47 -18.22 13.45
CA PHE A 278 5.91 -17.02 12.73
C PHE A 278 4.74 -16.06 12.42
N ILE A 279 3.58 -16.58 11.99
CA ILE A 279 2.37 -15.75 11.86
C ILE A 279 2.01 -15.13 13.21
N TYR A 280 2.07 -15.94 14.27
CA TYR A 280 1.83 -15.48 15.64
C TYR A 280 2.79 -14.37 16.05
N GLU A 281 4.10 -14.57 15.93
CA GLU A 281 5.10 -13.58 16.33
C GLU A 281 5.01 -12.31 15.47
N THR A 282 4.73 -12.42 14.17
CA THR A 282 4.51 -11.24 13.33
C THR A 282 3.28 -10.45 13.77
N CYS A 283 2.14 -11.13 14.02
CA CYS A 283 0.94 -10.47 14.53
C CYS A 283 1.17 -9.87 15.92
N ARG A 284 1.88 -10.58 16.80
CA ARG A 284 2.24 -10.15 18.14
C ARG A 284 3.08 -8.87 18.10
N ILE A 285 4.14 -8.84 17.30
CA ILE A 285 4.99 -7.66 17.13
C ILE A 285 4.19 -6.47 16.58
N ALA A 286 3.38 -6.69 15.54
CA ALA A 286 2.55 -5.64 14.96
C ALA A 286 1.53 -5.09 15.99
N ALA A 287 0.89 -5.96 16.78
CA ALA A 287 -0.05 -5.55 17.82
C ALA A 287 0.63 -4.81 18.99
N LEU A 288 1.84 -5.22 19.38
CA LEU A 288 2.65 -4.51 20.38
C LEU A 288 3.03 -3.11 19.89
N ALA A 289 3.46 -2.99 18.63
CA ALA A 289 3.76 -1.70 18.02
C ALA A 289 2.50 -0.81 17.94
N TYR A 290 1.35 -1.39 17.55
CA TYR A 290 0.08 -0.68 17.43
C TYR A 290 -0.45 -0.17 18.76
N SER A 291 -0.55 -1.04 19.77
CA SER A 291 -0.97 -0.66 21.11
C SER A 291 0.01 0.34 21.76
N SER A 292 1.32 0.15 21.60
CA SER A 292 2.33 1.07 22.11
C SER A 292 2.24 2.47 21.48
N ALA A 293 2.00 2.55 20.17
CA ALA A 293 1.80 3.82 19.47
C ALA A 293 0.56 4.58 19.99
N ILE A 294 -0.53 3.86 20.26
CA ILE A 294 -1.75 4.42 20.86
C ILE A 294 -1.48 4.93 22.28
N MET A 295 -0.82 4.14 23.12
CA MET A 295 -0.56 4.51 24.52
C MET A 295 0.42 5.66 24.68
N SER A 296 1.46 5.70 23.84
CA SER A 296 2.56 6.68 23.97
C SER A 296 2.38 7.91 23.10
N HIS A 297 1.34 7.94 22.26
CA HIS A 297 1.12 8.94 21.22
C HIS A 297 2.35 9.15 20.31
N THR A 298 3.16 8.09 20.16
CA THR A 298 4.36 8.10 19.33
C THR A 298 4.01 7.62 17.93
N PRO A 299 4.42 8.34 16.87
CA PRO A 299 4.24 7.89 15.49
C PRO A 299 4.87 6.50 15.26
N PHE A 300 4.31 5.71 14.36
CA PHE A 300 4.78 4.34 14.10
C PHE A 300 6.24 4.34 13.61
N SER A 301 6.66 5.36 12.86
CA SER A 301 8.05 5.53 12.40
C SER A 301 9.05 5.80 13.52
N GLN A 302 8.60 6.28 14.68
CA GLN A 302 9.43 6.63 15.84
C GLN A 302 9.25 5.64 17.00
N GLY A 303 8.24 4.78 16.94
CA GLY A 303 7.90 3.80 17.97
C GLY A 303 8.72 2.51 17.83
N TYR A 304 8.05 1.36 17.94
CA TYR A 304 8.68 0.04 17.90
C TYR A 304 9.61 -0.15 16.69
N PHE A 305 9.16 0.27 15.51
CA PHE A 305 9.91 0.12 14.26
C PHE A 305 10.96 1.21 14.03
N GLY A 306 11.07 2.23 14.90
CA GLY A 306 12.16 3.21 14.84
C GLY A 306 13.51 2.61 15.26
N ASP A 307 13.50 1.48 15.97
CA ASP A 307 14.67 0.71 16.37
C ASP A 307 15.07 -0.30 15.28
N GLU A 308 16.31 -0.22 14.80
CA GLU A 308 16.80 -1.06 13.69
C GLU A 308 16.86 -2.54 14.08
N GLU A 309 17.24 -2.89 15.32
CA GLU A 309 17.34 -4.28 15.76
C GLU A 309 15.96 -4.94 15.80
N ARG A 310 14.97 -4.25 16.37
CA ARG A 310 13.57 -4.71 16.40
C ARG A 310 12.97 -4.83 15.01
N ARG A 311 13.31 -3.89 14.11
CA ARG A 311 12.88 -3.93 12.72
C ARG A 311 13.48 -5.13 11.97
N GLN A 312 14.77 -5.40 12.14
CA GLN A 312 15.43 -6.58 11.56
C GLN A 312 14.87 -7.90 12.13
N ASP A 313 14.61 -7.96 13.43
CA ASP A 313 13.97 -9.11 14.06
C ASP A 313 12.58 -9.39 13.47
N PHE A 314 11.77 -8.35 13.28
CA PHE A 314 10.48 -8.47 12.59
C PHE A 314 10.63 -8.99 11.15
N TYR A 315 11.58 -8.46 10.37
CA TYR A 315 11.84 -8.94 9.01
C TYR A 315 12.20 -10.41 8.96
N SER A 316 13.06 -10.85 9.88
CA SER A 316 13.49 -12.24 9.98
C SER A 316 12.31 -13.21 10.17
N LYS A 317 11.21 -12.76 10.78
CA LYS A 317 10.00 -13.56 11.03
C LYS A 317 9.03 -13.50 9.86
N VAL A 318 8.76 -12.30 9.32
CA VAL A 318 7.85 -12.11 8.18
C VAL A 318 8.30 -12.95 6.97
N TRP A 319 9.60 -13.01 6.72
CA TRP A 319 10.19 -13.74 5.59
C TRP A 319 10.13 -15.27 5.74
N LYS A 320 9.88 -15.79 6.95
CA LYS A 320 9.73 -17.25 7.17
C LYS A 320 8.36 -17.76 6.74
N VAL A 321 7.36 -16.88 6.65
CA VAL A 321 6.03 -17.22 6.15
C VAL A 321 6.00 -17.03 4.64
N SER A 322 5.55 -18.04 3.91
CA SER A 322 5.49 -17.98 2.45
C SER A 322 4.50 -16.92 1.96
N LEU A 323 4.79 -16.31 0.81
CA LEU A 323 3.90 -15.34 0.17
C LEU A 323 2.54 -15.95 -0.18
N THR A 324 2.51 -17.24 -0.54
CA THR A 324 1.27 -18.00 -0.74
C THR A 324 0.44 -18.10 0.54
N ARG A 325 1.07 -18.23 1.71
CA ARG A 325 0.34 -18.22 2.99
C ARG A 325 -0.22 -16.84 3.30
N TRP A 326 0.56 -15.77 3.10
CA TRP A 326 0.10 -14.39 3.26
C TRP A 326 -1.04 -14.03 2.30
N LYS A 327 -1.00 -14.55 1.07
CA LYS A 327 -2.06 -14.38 0.06
C LYS A 327 -3.40 -14.99 0.47
N LYS A 328 -3.42 -15.97 1.37
CA LYS A 328 -4.68 -16.53 1.91
C LYS A 328 -5.32 -15.64 2.98
N ILE A 329 -4.56 -14.72 3.59
CA ILE A 329 -5.02 -13.81 4.64
C ILE A 329 -4.57 -12.35 4.37
N PRO A 330 -4.85 -11.79 3.18
CA PRO A 330 -4.28 -10.51 2.76
C PRO A 330 -4.77 -9.34 3.62
N GLY A 331 -5.95 -9.42 4.24
CA GLY A 331 -6.43 -8.38 5.16
C GLY A 331 -5.54 -8.24 6.41
N ILE A 332 -5.19 -9.36 7.03
CA ILE A 332 -4.24 -9.43 8.16
C ILE A 332 -2.84 -8.98 7.72
N PHE A 333 -2.37 -9.47 6.57
CA PHE A 333 -1.04 -9.12 6.08
C PHE A 333 -0.91 -7.64 5.73
N LEU A 334 -1.93 -7.04 5.10
CA LEU A 334 -1.95 -5.60 4.82
C LEU A 334 -1.85 -4.79 6.11
N TRP A 335 -2.59 -5.16 7.15
CA TRP A 335 -2.49 -4.48 8.45
C TRP A 335 -1.05 -4.54 9.01
N ILE A 336 -0.45 -5.73 9.06
CA ILE A 336 0.95 -5.92 9.50
C ILE A 336 1.89 -4.98 8.75
N LEU A 337 1.79 -4.94 7.42
CA LEU A 337 2.62 -4.13 6.56
C LEU A 337 2.38 -2.62 6.76
N LEU A 338 1.15 -2.20 7.04
CA LEU A 338 0.81 -0.82 7.36
C LEU A 338 1.42 -0.37 8.69
N VAL A 339 1.46 -1.25 9.70
CA VAL A 339 2.11 -0.94 10.99
C VAL A 339 3.62 -0.83 10.83
N ALA A 340 4.25 -1.70 10.05
CA ALA A 340 5.71 -1.75 9.87
C ALA A 340 6.26 -0.79 8.80
N GLY A 341 5.42 -0.34 7.86
CA GLY A 341 5.82 0.50 6.74
C GLY A 341 6.31 1.92 7.09
N PRO A 342 5.70 2.63 8.05
CA PRO A 342 6.12 3.98 8.43
C PRO A 342 7.60 4.07 8.84
N GLY A 343 8.31 5.05 8.30
CA GLY A 343 9.76 5.20 8.53
C GLY A 343 10.63 4.21 7.73
N SER A 344 10.05 3.50 6.76
CA SER A 344 10.81 2.75 5.76
C SER A 344 11.71 3.67 4.93
N GLY A 345 12.97 3.28 4.78
CA GLY A 345 13.98 3.90 3.91
C GLY A 345 14.14 3.13 2.60
N ASN A 346 15.37 3.10 2.08
CA ASN A 346 15.72 2.52 0.78
C ASN A 346 16.62 1.28 0.88
N ASN A 347 16.69 0.64 2.06
CA ASN A 347 17.36 -0.65 2.18
C ASN A 347 16.47 -1.78 1.56
N PRO A 348 17.04 -2.95 1.23
CA PRO A 348 16.29 -4.02 0.56
C PRO A 348 15.03 -4.50 1.29
N TYR A 349 15.03 -4.51 2.62
CA TYR A 349 13.89 -4.94 3.43
C TYR A 349 12.77 -3.90 3.44
N ASP A 350 13.14 -2.63 3.55
CA ASP A 350 12.20 -1.51 3.49
C ASP A 350 11.54 -1.40 2.11
N ILE A 351 12.30 -1.64 1.03
CA ILE A 351 11.77 -1.72 -0.33
C ILE A 351 10.79 -2.91 -0.43
N TYR A 352 11.14 -4.06 0.14
CA TYR A 352 10.26 -5.22 0.18
C TYR A 352 8.92 -4.90 0.88
N LEU A 353 8.94 -4.20 2.02
CA LEU A 353 7.71 -3.78 2.69
C LEU A 353 6.84 -2.91 1.80
N LYS A 354 7.39 -1.84 1.21
CA LYS A 354 6.63 -0.92 0.36
C LYS A 354 5.99 -1.65 -0.83
N GLU A 355 6.77 -2.52 -1.46
CA GLU A 355 6.33 -3.33 -2.59
C GLU A 355 5.18 -4.27 -2.17
N LYS A 356 5.37 -5.03 -1.08
CA LYS A 356 4.35 -5.96 -0.59
C LYS A 356 3.12 -5.27 -0.03
N THR A 357 3.23 -4.07 0.54
CA THR A 357 2.06 -3.26 0.94
C THR A 357 1.20 -2.97 -0.27
N THR A 358 1.82 -2.55 -1.37
CA THR A 358 1.10 -2.24 -2.61
C THR A 358 0.47 -3.46 -3.21
N ILE A 359 1.23 -4.55 -3.36
CA ILE A 359 0.73 -5.77 -4.01
C ILE A 359 -0.42 -6.38 -3.20
N THR A 360 -0.30 -6.42 -1.86
CA THR A 360 -1.39 -6.91 -0.98
C THR A 360 -2.62 -6.03 -1.08
N ALA A 361 -2.44 -4.71 -1.05
CA ALA A 361 -3.57 -3.82 -1.15
C ALA A 361 -4.21 -3.84 -2.55
N MET A 362 -3.41 -4.03 -3.61
CA MET A 362 -3.89 -4.16 -4.99
C MET A 362 -4.63 -5.48 -5.21
N SER A 363 -4.16 -6.59 -4.61
CA SER A 363 -4.87 -7.87 -4.71
C SER A 363 -6.24 -7.82 -4.04
N ILE A 364 -6.38 -7.07 -2.93
CA ILE A 364 -7.69 -6.77 -2.34
C ILE A 364 -8.46 -5.80 -3.25
N ALA A 365 -7.85 -4.71 -3.71
CA ALA A 365 -8.53 -3.63 -4.44
C ALA A 365 -9.11 -4.04 -5.80
N VAL A 366 -8.48 -5.00 -6.46
CA VAL A 366 -8.99 -5.53 -7.74
C VAL A 366 -10.33 -6.24 -7.53
N GLU A 367 -10.44 -7.04 -6.46
CA GLU A 367 -11.69 -7.70 -6.09
C GLU A 367 -12.68 -6.70 -5.49
N ASP A 368 -12.23 -5.93 -4.48
CA ASP A 368 -13.00 -4.88 -3.83
C ASP A 368 -12.15 -3.65 -3.47
N PHE A 369 -12.29 -2.60 -4.30
CA PHE A 369 -11.55 -1.35 -4.16
C PHE A 369 -11.88 -0.61 -2.87
N ASP A 370 -13.16 -0.56 -2.52
CA ASP A 370 -13.63 0.18 -1.35
C ASP A 370 -13.08 -0.45 -0.08
N LEU A 371 -13.01 -1.79 -0.01
CA LEU A 371 -12.43 -2.51 1.11
C LEU A 371 -10.95 -2.17 1.33
N ALA A 372 -10.14 -2.20 0.26
CA ALA A 372 -8.71 -1.87 0.34
C ALA A 372 -8.51 -0.42 0.82
N VAL A 373 -9.28 0.53 0.28
CA VAL A 373 -9.25 1.93 0.72
C VAL A 373 -9.76 2.08 2.15
N GLY A 374 -10.75 1.28 2.57
CA GLY A 374 -11.24 1.20 3.94
C GLY A 374 -10.11 0.87 4.92
N CYS A 375 -9.31 -0.16 4.64
CA CYS A 375 -8.15 -0.51 5.45
C CYS A 375 -7.14 0.65 5.58
N PHE A 376 -6.75 1.28 4.47
CA PHE A 376 -5.84 2.44 4.53
C PHE A 376 -6.45 3.59 5.33
N ARG A 377 -7.74 3.89 5.13
CA ARG A 377 -8.42 4.99 5.83
C ARG A 377 -8.50 4.74 7.32
N ALA A 378 -8.86 3.53 7.75
CA ALA A 378 -8.92 3.17 9.15
C ALA A 378 -7.55 3.30 9.83
N PHE A 379 -6.49 2.82 9.17
CA PHE A 379 -5.13 2.95 9.68
C PHE A 379 -4.67 4.42 9.72
N TRP A 380 -4.92 5.18 8.65
CA TRP A 380 -4.63 6.61 8.59
C TRP A 380 -5.36 7.39 9.70
N MET A 381 -6.63 7.05 9.98
CA MET A 381 -7.40 7.60 11.10
C MET A 381 -6.73 7.31 12.45
N ALA A 382 -6.21 6.10 12.67
CA ALA A 382 -5.43 5.79 13.86
C ALA A 382 -4.19 6.70 13.99
N GLN A 383 -3.46 6.92 12.89
CA GLN A 383 -2.33 7.86 12.88
C GLN A 383 -2.76 9.31 13.14
N ARG A 384 -3.92 9.74 12.62
CA ARG A 384 -4.46 11.09 12.88
C ARG A 384 -4.82 11.27 14.34
N TRP A 385 -5.42 10.25 14.97
CA TRP A 385 -5.73 10.28 16.39
C TRP A 385 -4.45 10.41 17.24
N ILE A 386 -3.43 9.58 16.97
CA ILE A 386 -2.12 9.63 17.64
C ILE A 386 -1.49 11.03 17.51
N ALA A 387 -1.48 11.59 16.31
CA ALA A 387 -0.91 12.92 16.05
C ALA A 387 -1.65 14.05 16.81
N ARG A 388 -2.99 13.95 16.93
CA ARG A 388 -3.80 14.92 17.69
C ARG A 388 -3.50 14.85 19.19
N GLN A 389 -3.45 13.64 19.76
CA GLN A 389 -3.12 13.48 21.18
C GLN A 389 -1.71 14.02 21.50
N ARG A 390 -0.74 13.81 20.61
CA ARG A 390 0.61 14.36 20.75
C ARG A 390 0.62 15.90 20.74
N ALA A 391 -0.17 16.52 19.86
CA ALA A 391 -0.26 17.97 19.78
C ALA A 391 -0.91 18.57 21.04
N ASP A 392 -1.97 17.94 21.55
CA ASP A 392 -2.67 18.38 22.76
C ASP A 392 -1.81 18.18 24.03
N GLY A 393 -1.04 17.09 24.10
CA GLY A 393 -0.10 16.82 25.20
C GLY A 393 1.15 17.70 25.20
N GLY A 394 1.52 18.31 24.07
CA GLY A 394 2.63 19.27 23.95
C GLY A 394 2.29 20.71 24.32
N MET A 395 1.02 21.00 24.62
CA MET A 395 0.53 22.31 25.08
C MET A 395 0.31 22.39 26.61
N ALA A 396 0.81 21.41 27.37
CA ALA A 396 0.72 21.33 28.82
C ALA A 396 2.03 21.66 29.53
#